data_AF-A0A7X7Q647-F1
#
_entry.id   AF-A0A7X7Q647-F1
#
_cell.length_a   1.000
_cell.length_b   1.000
_cell.length_c   1.000
_cell.angle_alpha   90.00
_cell.angle_beta   90.00
_cell.angle_gamma   90.00
#
_symmetry.space_group_name_H-M   'P 1'
#
loop_
_entity.id
_entity.type
_entity.pdbx_description
1 polymer ?
#
loop_
_entity_poly.entity_id
_entity_poly.type
_entity_poly.pdbx_seq_one_letter_code
_entity_poly.pdbx_strand_id
1 'polypeptide(L)'
;MDASTSNSAYKDRTQWFKIGGILLLLSGIAVGFLAPLEMYCFYLFSEGGRFHYAGFRFGSFMFGNIAAQIAGYYLIAALLIPLGYGHLKLRRWVGPLTQALLWAWLVVGAPLSVLAAFILFASKDLSLPA
;
A
#
# COMPACT_ATOMS: atom_id res chain seq x y z
N MET A 1 -22.49 12.58 -36.18
CA MET A 1 -21.71 12.10 -35.02
C MET A 1 -20.59 11.27 -35.58
N ASP A 2 -19.41 11.88 -35.68
CA ASP A 2 -18.39 11.45 -36.62
C ASP A 2 -17.56 10.31 -36.03
N ALA A 3 -17.28 9.29 -36.86
CA ALA A 3 -16.53 8.11 -36.45
C ALA A 3 -15.16 8.44 -35.81
N SER A 4 -14.55 9.57 -36.20
CA SER A 4 -13.30 10.10 -35.62
C SER A 4 -13.42 10.46 -34.14
N THR A 5 -14.54 11.04 -33.71
CA THR A 5 -14.77 11.42 -32.30
C THR A 5 -14.93 10.21 -31.39
N SER A 6 -15.54 9.12 -31.89
CA SER A 6 -15.70 7.88 -31.13
C SER A 6 -14.36 7.17 -30.88
N ASN A 7 -13.46 7.20 -31.87
CA ASN A 7 -12.19 6.49 -31.84
C ASN A 7 -11.18 7.17 -30.89
N SER A 8 -11.18 8.50 -30.86
CA SER A 8 -10.39 9.29 -29.90
C SER A 8 -10.82 9.01 -28.45
N ALA A 9 -12.13 9.07 -28.17
CA ALA A 9 -12.67 8.85 -26.82
C ALA A 9 -12.39 7.43 -26.29
N TYR A 10 -12.44 6.40 -27.15
CA TYR A 10 -12.14 5.02 -26.78
C TYR A 10 -10.65 4.80 -26.46
N LYS A 11 -9.78 5.37 -27.29
CA LYS A 11 -8.32 5.31 -27.10
C LYS A 11 -7.90 5.98 -25.80
N ASP A 12 -8.54 7.10 -25.46
CA ASP A 12 -8.25 7.88 -24.25
C ASP A 12 -8.64 7.12 -22.96
N ARG A 13 -9.83 6.51 -22.92
CA ARG A 13 -10.24 5.64 -21.79
C ARG A 13 -9.30 4.45 -21.58
N THR A 14 -8.78 3.89 -22.66
CA THR A 14 -7.84 2.77 -22.59
C THR A 14 -6.48 3.21 -22.02
N GLN A 15 -6.04 4.45 -22.27
CA GLN A 15 -4.82 5.00 -21.69
C GLN A 15 -4.92 5.13 -20.17
N TRP A 16 -6.05 5.62 -19.66
CA TRP A 16 -6.29 5.75 -18.22
C TRP A 16 -6.16 4.42 -17.47
N PHE A 17 -6.74 3.34 -18.01
CA PHE A 17 -6.59 2.01 -17.41
C PHE A 17 -5.13 1.52 -17.42
N LYS A 18 -4.38 1.82 -18.47
CA LYS A 18 -2.96 1.45 -18.54
C LYS A 18 -2.14 2.22 -17.51
N ILE A 19 -2.32 3.54 -17.40
CA ILE A 19 -1.63 4.37 -16.41
C ILE A 19 -1.93 3.88 -15.00
N GLY A 20 -3.21 3.66 -14.68
CA GLY A 20 -3.61 3.08 -13.40
C GLY A 20 -2.96 1.72 -13.14
N GLY A 21 -2.93 0.85 -14.15
CA GLY A 21 -2.26 -0.45 -14.06
C GLY A 21 -0.76 -0.36 -13.77
N ILE A 22 -0.05 0.56 -14.42
CA ILE A 22 1.38 0.81 -14.17
C ILE A 22 1.59 1.29 -12.74
N LEU A 23 0.81 2.28 -12.30
CA LEU A 23 0.94 2.83 -10.94
C LEU A 23 0.71 1.75 -9.88
N LEU A 24 -0.36 0.95 -10.02
CA LEU A 24 -0.64 -0.16 -9.10
C LEU A 24 0.52 -1.17 -9.06
N LEU A 25 1.09 -1.50 -10.22
CA LEU A 25 2.18 -2.45 -10.31
C LEU A 25 3.46 -1.91 -9.66
N LEU A 26 3.82 -0.66 -9.94
CA LEU A 26 4.98 0.00 -9.32
C LEU A 26 4.81 0.15 -7.81
N SER A 27 3.64 0.59 -7.34
CA SER A 27 3.34 0.68 -5.92
C SER A 27 3.39 -0.69 -5.23
N GLY A 28 2.83 -1.73 -5.85
CA GLY A 28 2.87 -3.09 -5.32
C GLY A 28 4.31 -3.63 -5.18
N ILE A 29 5.16 -3.38 -6.18
CA ILE A 29 6.57 -3.74 -6.12
C ILE A 29 7.28 -2.97 -5.00
N ALA A 30 7.10 -1.65 -4.95
CA ALA A 30 7.72 -0.81 -3.92
C ALA A 30 7.32 -1.24 -2.50
N VAL A 31 6.04 -1.50 -2.27
CA VAL A 31 5.54 -2.01 -0.98
C VAL A 31 6.09 -3.40 -0.68
N GLY A 32 6.22 -4.27 -1.69
CA GLY A 32 6.86 -5.57 -1.54
C GLY A 32 8.30 -5.49 -1.04
N PHE A 33 9.02 -4.41 -1.36
CA PHE A 33 10.37 -4.13 -0.85
C PHE A 33 10.39 -3.48 0.55
N LEU A 34 9.29 -2.88 1.02
CA LEU A 34 9.21 -2.40 2.41
C LEU A 34 9.23 -3.54 3.42
N ALA A 35 8.65 -4.69 3.08
CA ALA A 35 8.65 -5.87 3.95
C ALA A 35 10.06 -6.36 4.36
N PRO A 36 11.01 -6.62 3.42
CA PRO A 36 12.38 -6.96 3.81
C PRO A 36 13.12 -5.80 4.48
N LEU A 37 12.78 -4.54 4.16
CA LEU A 37 13.36 -3.40 4.87
C LEU A 37 12.94 -3.39 6.35
N GLU A 38 11.68 -3.70 6.65
CA GLU A 38 11.19 -3.76 8.03
C GLU A 38 11.73 -4.94 8.82
N MET A 39 12.25 -5.99 8.17
CA MET A 39 13.00 -7.03 8.91
C MET A 39 14.19 -6.43 9.68
N TYR A 40 14.76 -5.32 9.20
CA TYR A 40 15.80 -4.59 9.92
C TYR A 40 15.32 -4.01 11.26
N CYS A 41 14.03 -3.69 11.40
CA CYS A 41 13.48 -3.20 12.66
C CYS A 41 13.64 -4.23 13.79
N PHE A 42 13.58 -5.53 13.50
CA PHE A 42 13.86 -6.54 14.54
C PHE A 42 15.26 -6.40 15.13
N TYR A 43 16.25 -6.06 14.31
CA TYR A 43 17.60 -5.78 14.80
C TYR A 43 17.65 -4.51 15.64
N LEU A 44 17.00 -3.43 15.20
CA LEU A 44 16.97 -2.15 15.92
C LEU A 44 16.34 -2.24 17.32
N PHE A 45 15.37 -3.14 17.53
CA PHE A 45 14.71 -3.37 18.82
C PHE A 45 15.33 -4.51 19.64
N SER A 46 16.19 -5.33 19.03
CA SER A 46 16.92 -6.41 19.72
C SER A 46 17.91 -5.87 20.77
N GLU A 47 18.44 -6.76 21.62
CA GLU A 47 19.40 -6.39 22.66
C GLU A 47 20.64 -5.71 22.06
N GLY A 48 21.00 -4.53 22.57
CA GLY A 48 22.06 -3.68 22.01
C GLY A 48 21.63 -2.83 20.80
N GLY A 49 20.39 -2.94 20.34
CA GLY A 49 19.81 -2.10 19.30
C GLY A 49 19.47 -0.69 19.77
N ARG A 50 19.46 0.27 18.84
CA ARG A 50 19.20 1.69 19.13
C ARG A 50 17.87 1.95 19.84
N PHE A 51 16.85 1.14 19.56
CA PHE A 51 15.50 1.27 20.14
C PHE A 51 15.17 0.12 21.10
N HIS A 52 16.20 -0.55 21.65
CA HIS A 52 16.02 -1.67 22.56
C HIS A 52 15.17 -1.30 23.78
N TYR A 53 14.31 -2.24 24.18
CA TYR A 53 13.64 -2.21 25.48
C TYR A 53 13.57 -3.62 26.09
N ALA A 54 13.50 -3.67 27.41
CA ALA A 54 13.48 -4.93 28.15
C ALA A 54 12.24 -5.78 27.76
N GLY A 55 12.48 -7.03 27.40
CA GLY A 55 11.42 -7.98 27.04
C GLY A 55 11.03 -7.98 25.56
N PHE A 56 11.76 -7.31 24.67
CA PHE A 56 11.61 -7.49 23.23
C PHE A 56 12.04 -8.90 22.79
N ARG A 57 11.06 -9.71 22.37
CA ARG A 57 11.24 -11.08 21.88
C ARG A 57 9.98 -11.55 21.14
N PHE A 58 10.02 -12.76 20.60
CA PHE A 58 8.83 -13.42 20.09
C PHE A 58 7.73 -13.47 21.16
N GLY A 59 6.52 -13.05 20.81
CA GLY A 59 5.38 -12.90 21.75
C GLY A 59 5.26 -11.52 22.40
N SER A 60 6.23 -10.61 22.24
CA SER A 60 6.07 -9.21 22.65
C SER A 60 5.17 -8.44 21.67
N PHE A 61 4.47 -7.43 22.18
CA PHE A 61 3.56 -6.61 21.36
C PHE A 61 4.27 -5.95 20.19
N MET A 62 5.45 -5.32 20.41
CA MET A 62 6.19 -4.67 19.34
C MET A 62 6.70 -5.65 18.28
N PHE A 63 7.15 -6.84 18.70
CA PHE A 63 7.52 -7.89 17.75
C PHE A 63 6.33 -8.29 16.88
N GLY A 64 5.17 -8.51 17.50
CA GLY A 64 3.92 -8.81 16.80
C GLY A 64 3.51 -7.69 15.85
N ASN A 65 3.68 -6.44 16.26
CA ASN A 65 3.37 -5.26 15.44
C ASN A 65 4.24 -5.22 14.17
N ILE A 66 5.57 -5.38 14.29
CA ILE A 66 6.47 -5.43 13.12
C ILE A 66 6.12 -6.62 12.21
N ALA A 67 5.88 -7.79 12.79
CA ALA A 67 5.51 -8.98 12.02
C ALA A 67 4.17 -8.78 11.26
N ALA A 68 3.19 -8.17 11.92
CA ALA A 68 1.90 -7.85 11.31
C ALA A 68 2.05 -6.79 10.19
N GLN A 69 2.93 -5.82 10.38
CA GLN A 69 3.22 -4.78 9.39
C GLN A 69 3.87 -5.36 8.13
N ILE A 70 4.88 -6.22 8.29
CA ILE A 70 5.50 -6.99 7.20
C ILE A 70 4.46 -7.84 6.46
N ALA A 71 3.61 -8.57 7.19
CA ALA A 71 2.54 -9.37 6.59
C ALA A 71 1.54 -8.48 5.82
N GLY A 72 1.21 -7.31 6.37
CA GLY A 72 0.37 -6.31 5.74
C GLY A 72 0.95 -5.81 4.41
N TYR A 73 2.24 -5.50 4.35
CA TYR A 73 2.88 -5.09 3.10
C TYR A 73 2.88 -6.19 2.05
N TYR A 74 3.15 -7.43 2.42
CA TYR A 74 3.06 -8.54 1.47
C TYR A 74 1.64 -8.76 0.98
N LEU A 75 0.63 -8.61 1.85
CA LEU A 75 -0.78 -8.68 1.44
C LEU A 75 -1.12 -7.55 0.45
N ILE A 76 -0.70 -6.32 0.74
CA ILE A 76 -0.91 -5.17 -0.16
C ILE A 76 -0.21 -5.43 -1.51
N ALA A 77 1.05 -5.87 -1.51
CA ALA A 77 1.78 -6.20 -2.73
C ALA A 77 1.09 -7.32 -3.53
N ALA A 78 0.62 -8.37 -2.85
CA ALA A 78 -0.10 -9.48 -3.45
C ALA A 78 -1.46 -9.08 -4.06
N LEU A 79 -2.05 -7.97 -3.62
CA LEU A 79 -3.25 -7.41 -4.23
C LEU A 79 -2.92 -6.45 -5.38
N LEU A 80 -1.97 -5.54 -5.17
CA LEU A 80 -1.64 -4.48 -6.13
C LEU A 80 -0.97 -5.00 -7.39
N ILE A 81 -0.04 -5.97 -7.28
CA ILE A 81 0.69 -6.50 -8.44
C ILE A 81 -0.25 -7.21 -9.42
N PRO A 82 -1.09 -8.19 -9.00
CA PRO A 82 -2.05 -8.81 -9.90
C PRO A 82 -3.07 -7.82 -10.45
N LEU A 83 -3.53 -6.87 -9.63
CA LEU A 83 -4.50 -5.86 -10.06
C LEU A 83 -3.90 -4.94 -11.14
N GLY A 84 -2.66 -4.49 -10.95
CA GLY A 84 -1.91 -3.69 -11.92
C GLY A 84 -1.71 -4.45 -13.24
N TYR A 85 -1.25 -5.70 -13.16
CA TYR A 85 -1.12 -6.58 -14.33
C TYR A 85 -2.46 -6.81 -15.04
N GLY A 86 -3.53 -7.00 -14.27
CA GLY A 86 -4.88 -7.15 -14.78
C GLY A 86 -5.36 -5.94 -15.57
N HIS A 87 -5.12 -4.72 -15.07
CA HIS A 87 -5.45 -3.47 -15.77
C HIS A 87 -4.67 -3.32 -17.08
N LEU A 88 -3.38 -3.68 -17.11
CA LEU A 88 -2.57 -3.66 -18.32
C LEU A 88 -3.09 -4.63 -19.40
N LYS A 89 -3.62 -5.78 -18.97
CA LYS A 89 -4.23 -6.78 -19.87
C LYS A 89 -5.75 -6.61 -20.05
N LEU A 90 -6.36 -5.55 -19.52
CA LEU A 90 -7.80 -5.27 -19.59
C LEU A 90 -8.66 -6.50 -19.27
N ARG A 91 -8.29 -7.25 -18.22
CA ARG A 91 -9.00 -8.50 -17.86
C ARG A 91 -10.34 -8.19 -17.21
N ARG A 92 -11.38 -8.97 -17.56
CA ARG A 92 -12.76 -8.80 -17.06
C ARG A 92 -12.93 -8.89 -15.53
N TRP A 93 -12.06 -9.62 -14.83
CA TRP A 93 -12.12 -9.78 -13.37
C TRP A 93 -11.60 -8.56 -12.61
N VAL A 94 -10.92 -7.64 -13.28
CA VAL A 94 -10.26 -6.49 -12.66
C VAL A 94 -11.28 -5.47 -12.20
N GLY A 95 -12.29 -5.17 -13.03
CA GLY A 95 -13.36 -4.24 -12.68
C GLY A 95 -14.04 -4.55 -11.33
N PRO A 96 -14.62 -5.75 -11.15
CA PRO A 96 -15.27 -6.09 -9.88
C PRO A 96 -14.30 -6.13 -8.70
N LEU A 97 -13.06 -6.60 -8.90
CA LEU A 97 -12.07 -6.64 -7.82
C LEU A 97 -11.61 -5.25 -7.39
N THR A 98 -11.32 -4.35 -8.35
CA THR A 98 -10.99 -2.95 -8.06
C THR A 98 -12.12 -2.28 -7.31
N GLN A 99 -13.37 -2.48 -7.75
CA GLN A 99 -14.53 -1.91 -7.08
C GLN A 99 -14.70 -2.44 -5.65
N ALA A 100 -14.54 -3.75 -5.44
CA ALA A 100 -14.60 -4.34 -4.10
C ALA A 100 -13.49 -3.79 -3.18
N LEU A 101 -12.26 -3.68 -3.68
CA LEU A 101 -11.14 -3.11 -2.92
C LEU A 101 -11.33 -1.62 -2.61
N LEU A 102 -11.87 -0.85 -3.55
CA LEU A 102 -12.20 0.56 -3.32
C LEU A 102 -13.28 0.72 -2.25
N TRP A 103 -14.33 -0.11 -2.27
CA TRP A 103 -15.36 -0.09 -1.22
C TRP A 103 -14.79 -0.52 0.14
N ALA A 104 -13.99 -1.59 0.17
CA ALA A 104 -13.32 -2.03 1.39
C ALA A 104 -12.43 -0.91 1.97
N TRP A 105 -11.68 -0.21 1.10
CA TRP A 105 -10.90 0.94 1.51
C TRP A 105 -11.80 2.09 1.98
N LEU A 106 -12.86 2.47 1.28
CA LEU A 106 -13.74 3.57 1.71
C LEU A 106 -14.42 3.32 3.06
N VAL A 107 -14.81 2.08 3.36
CA VAL A 107 -15.51 1.73 4.61
C VAL A 107 -14.55 1.61 5.78
N VAL A 108 -13.36 1.03 5.58
CA VAL A 108 -12.43 0.72 6.66
C VAL A 108 -11.14 1.53 6.55
N GLY A 109 -10.52 1.50 5.38
CA GLY A 109 -9.23 2.15 5.12
C GLY A 109 -9.28 3.68 5.22
N ALA A 110 -10.29 4.33 4.66
CA ALA A 110 -10.40 5.79 4.63
C ALA A 110 -10.63 6.37 6.04
N PRO A 111 -11.55 5.84 6.88
CA PRO A 111 -11.66 6.26 8.28
C PRO A 111 -10.35 6.07 9.05
N LEU A 112 -9.68 4.92 8.89
CA LEU A 112 -8.39 4.65 9.54
C LEU A 112 -7.30 5.60 9.04
N SER A 113 -7.27 5.92 7.74
CA SER A 113 -6.31 6.84 7.15
C SER A 113 -6.51 8.26 7.66
N VAL A 114 -7.77 8.70 7.77
CA VAL A 114 -8.12 10.01 8.35
C VAL A 114 -7.71 10.07 9.82
N LEU A 115 -8.00 9.03 10.60
CA LEU A 115 -7.59 8.95 11.99
C LEU A 115 -6.06 8.97 12.13
N ALA A 116 -5.34 8.17 11.34
CA ALA A 116 -3.88 8.13 11.34
C ALA A 116 -3.28 9.49 10.94
N ALA A 117 -3.83 10.14 9.90
CA ALA A 117 -3.40 11.47 9.50
C ALA A 117 -3.70 12.51 10.58
N PHE A 118 -4.88 12.45 11.21
CA PHE A 118 -5.23 13.33 12.32
C PHE A 118 -4.25 13.17 13.49
N ILE A 119 -3.94 11.93 13.88
CA ILE A 119 -2.95 11.64 14.92
C ILE A 119 -1.60 12.22 14.51
N LEU A 120 -1.13 11.96 13.28
CA LEU A 120 0.14 12.43 12.75
C LEU A 120 0.25 13.97 12.80
N PHE A 121 -0.78 14.69 12.36
CA PHE A 121 -0.82 16.15 12.40
C PHE A 121 -1.01 16.72 13.81
N ALA A 122 -1.63 15.96 14.72
CA ALA A 122 -1.81 16.35 16.11
C ALA A 122 -0.56 16.07 16.98
N SER A 123 0.31 15.12 16.60
CA SER A 123 1.60 14.90 17.26
C SER A 123 2.50 16.12 17.08
N LYS A 124 2.78 16.84 18.17
CA LYS A 124 3.42 18.15 18.18
C LYS A 124 4.93 18.20 17.90
N ASP A 125 5.58 17.07 17.62
CA ASP A 125 7.03 17.02 17.46
C ASP A 125 7.44 16.41 16.11
N LEU A 126 7.17 17.13 15.01
CA LEU A 126 7.98 16.99 13.81
C LEU A 126 9.25 17.81 14.03
N SER A 127 10.21 17.23 14.74
CA SER A 127 11.55 17.78 14.90
C SER A 127 12.22 17.83 13.52
N LEU A 128 12.10 18.98 12.86
CA LEU A 128 12.91 19.31 11.69
C LEU A 128 14.38 19.31 12.15
N PRO A 129 15.27 18.48 11.57
CA PRO A 129 16.68 18.59 11.87
C PRO A 129 17.14 20.00 11.45
N ALA A 130 17.74 20.72 12.41
CA ALA A 130 18.38 22.00 12.18
C ALA A 130 19.64 21.86 11.32
#